data_AF-A0A1I8NJ56-F1
#
_entry.id   AF-A0A1I8NJ56-F1
#
_cell.length_a   1.000
_cell.length_b   1.000
_cell.length_c   1.000
_cell.angle_alpha   90.00
_cell.angle_beta   90.00
_cell.angle_gamma   90.00
#
_symmetry.space_group_name_H-M   'P 1'
#
loop_
_entity.id
_entity.type
_entity.pdbx_description
1 polymer ?
#
loop_
_entity_poly.entity_id
_entity_poly.type
_entity_poly.pdbx_seq_one_letter_code
_entity_poly.pdbx_strand_id
1 'polypeptide(L)'
;MVFLITLVTPLLLVGFMFSPTFVTSRSPKDDGIRHVEVYHKFKNFLTDVQPIIKAVLKDMPPGDSYNKYRQDLEGILKRINDKSAGQLCFDKHFSDLDELVELMKNYRQTDATEEAKAVLKLIVQHGFRKYLSQQWFRLKKIDLPKYKESVEKLDKTDEKYKVFSEKC
;
A
#
# COMPACT_ATOMS: atom_id res chain seq x y z
N MET A 1 -78.17 -3.06 -44.76
CA MET A 1 -77.27 -2.00 -45.26
C MET A 1 -75.85 -2.53 -45.22
N VAL A 2 -75.20 -2.49 -46.37
CA VAL A 2 -73.79 -2.82 -46.59
C VAL A 2 -72.93 -1.79 -45.86
N PHE A 3 -71.92 -2.21 -45.10
CA PHE A 3 -70.64 -1.49 -45.07
C PHE A 3 -69.47 -2.48 -44.89
N LEU A 4 -68.67 -2.49 -45.94
CA LEU A 4 -67.39 -3.14 -46.13
C LEU A 4 -66.32 -2.27 -45.45
N ILE A 5 -65.55 -2.80 -44.49
CA ILE A 5 -64.24 -2.23 -44.14
C ILE A 5 -63.25 -3.38 -43.97
N THR A 6 -62.49 -3.61 -45.04
CA THR A 6 -61.19 -4.28 -45.05
C THR A 6 -60.17 -3.40 -44.31
N LEU A 7 -59.48 -3.94 -43.31
CA LEU A 7 -58.27 -3.33 -42.77
C LEU A 7 -57.21 -4.41 -42.47
N VAL A 8 -56.35 -4.56 -43.49
CA VAL A 8 -54.91 -4.86 -43.44
C VAL A 8 -54.33 -4.36 -42.10
N THR A 9 -53.72 -5.14 -41.21
CA THR A 9 -52.33 -5.65 -41.20
C THR A 9 -52.09 -6.32 -39.83
N PRO A 10 -51.19 -7.31 -39.69
CA PRO A 10 -50.08 -7.06 -38.77
C PRO A 10 -48.77 -7.72 -39.24
N LEU A 11 -47.76 -6.91 -39.51
CA LEU A 11 -46.37 -7.37 -39.59
C LEU A 11 -45.47 -6.23 -39.09
N LEU A 12 -45.51 -6.01 -37.77
CA LEU A 12 -44.46 -5.27 -37.10
C LEU A 12 -43.30 -6.25 -36.87
N LEU A 13 -42.37 -6.22 -37.81
CA LEU A 13 -41.01 -6.69 -37.68
C LEU A 13 -40.41 -6.15 -36.38
N VAL A 14 -40.12 -7.04 -35.45
CA VAL A 14 -39.25 -6.76 -34.31
C VAL A 14 -37.83 -6.63 -34.85
N GLY A 15 -37.49 -5.42 -35.29
CA GLY A 15 -36.11 -5.02 -35.52
C GLY A 15 -35.40 -4.93 -34.17
N PHE A 16 -34.72 -6.00 -33.78
CA PHE A 16 -33.73 -5.96 -32.71
C PHE A 16 -32.61 -5.00 -33.15
N MET A 17 -32.72 -3.74 -32.74
CA MET A 17 -31.60 -2.82 -32.77
C MET A 17 -30.59 -3.30 -31.75
N PHE A 18 -29.55 -4.00 -32.25
CA PHE A 18 -28.29 -4.14 -31.53
C PHE A 18 -27.76 -2.72 -31.32
N SER A 19 -28.08 -2.14 -30.17
CA SER A 19 -27.31 -1.02 -29.64
C SER A 19 -25.88 -1.55 -29.48
N PRO A 20 -24.86 -0.98 -30.14
CA PRO A 20 -23.50 -1.29 -29.77
C PRO A 20 -23.36 -0.77 -28.35
N THR A 21 -23.39 -1.68 -27.38
CA THR A 21 -22.88 -1.42 -26.05
C THR A 21 -21.44 -1.00 -26.28
N PHE A 22 -21.23 0.32 -26.27
CA PHE A 22 -19.92 0.91 -26.08
C PHE A 22 -19.38 0.30 -24.79
N VAL A 23 -18.59 -0.76 -24.95
CA VAL A 23 -17.66 -1.20 -23.93
C VAL A 23 -16.75 0.00 -23.75
N THR A 24 -17.04 0.78 -22.72
CA THR A 24 -16.12 1.76 -22.19
C THR A 24 -14.92 0.97 -21.72
N SER A 25 -13.95 0.77 -22.62
CA SER A 25 -12.63 0.29 -22.23
C SER A 25 -12.14 1.29 -21.20
N ARG A 26 -12.03 0.88 -19.94
CA ARG A 26 -11.29 1.64 -18.93
C ARG A 26 -9.93 1.94 -19.56
N SER A 27 -9.70 3.22 -19.83
CA SER A 27 -8.46 3.71 -20.39
C SER A 27 -7.30 3.22 -19.51
N PRO A 28 -6.23 2.60 -20.05
CA PRO A 28 -5.05 2.16 -19.29
C PRO A 28 -4.26 3.30 -18.63
N LYS A 29 -4.72 4.56 -18.74
CA LYS A 29 -4.00 5.76 -18.32
C LYS A 29 -3.99 6.02 -16.80
N ASP A 30 -4.70 5.22 -15.99
CA ASP A 30 -4.93 5.54 -14.57
C ASP A 30 -4.08 4.74 -13.56
N ASP A 31 -3.40 3.66 -13.98
CA ASP A 31 -2.57 2.87 -13.06
C ASP A 31 -1.28 3.63 -12.65
N GLY A 32 -0.70 4.41 -13.57
CA GLY A 32 0.55 5.15 -13.36
C GLY A 32 0.53 6.16 -12.20
N ILE A 33 -0.55 6.94 -12.06
CA ILE A 33 -0.70 7.96 -11.01
C ILE A 33 -0.84 7.28 -9.64
N ARG A 34 -1.59 6.18 -9.60
CA ARG A 34 -1.77 5.36 -8.41
C ARG A 34 -0.45 4.79 -7.89
N HIS A 35 0.52 4.53 -8.77
CA HIS A 35 1.86 4.12 -8.35
C HIS A 35 2.59 5.25 -7.60
N VAL A 36 2.77 6.43 -8.21
CA VAL A 36 3.50 7.52 -7.53
C VAL A 36 2.87 7.91 -6.19
N GLU A 37 1.53 7.92 -6.12
CA GLU A 37 0.82 8.20 -4.87
C GLU A 37 1.09 7.12 -3.78
N VAL A 38 1.14 5.85 -4.17
CA VAL A 38 1.46 4.73 -3.28
C VAL A 38 2.89 4.84 -2.75
N TYR A 39 3.86 5.19 -3.60
CA TYR A 39 5.24 5.41 -3.17
C TYR A 39 5.37 6.57 -2.18
N HIS A 40 4.72 7.70 -2.43
CA HIS A 40 4.69 8.81 -1.48
C HIS A 40 4.05 8.39 -0.14
N LYS A 41 2.98 7.58 -0.16
CA LYS A 41 2.39 7.02 1.06
C LYS A 41 3.39 6.17 1.84
N PHE A 42 4.19 5.35 1.19
CA PHE A 42 5.24 4.56 1.86
C PHE A 42 6.32 5.44 2.48
N LYS A 43 6.85 6.39 1.72
CA LYS A 43 7.87 7.33 2.21
C LYS A 43 7.37 8.14 3.41
N ASN A 44 6.13 8.64 3.36
CA ASN A 44 5.53 9.38 4.47
C ASN A 44 5.31 8.48 5.68
N PHE A 45 4.84 7.25 5.48
CA PHE A 45 4.68 6.29 6.57
C PHE A 45 6.00 6.00 7.29
N LEU A 46 7.10 5.78 6.55
CA LEU A 46 8.42 5.59 7.14
C LEU A 46 8.94 6.84 7.85
N THR A 47 8.52 8.03 7.43
CA THR A 47 8.84 9.28 8.14
C THR A 47 8.07 9.39 9.45
N ASP A 48 6.77 9.08 9.41
CA ASP A 48 5.86 9.19 10.55
C ASP A 48 6.13 8.12 11.63
N VAL A 49 6.66 6.95 11.25
CA VAL A 49 6.93 5.87 12.22
C VAL A 49 8.21 6.12 13.03
N GLN A 50 9.19 6.85 12.50
CA GLN A 50 10.43 7.13 13.22
C GLN A 50 10.25 7.80 14.59
N PRO A 51 9.49 8.91 14.73
CA PRO A 51 9.28 9.52 16.05
C PRO A 51 8.55 8.58 17.02
N ILE A 52 7.69 7.68 16.51
CA ILE A 52 7.01 6.67 17.32
C ILE A 52 8.00 5.64 17.84
N ILE A 53 8.87 5.10 16.99
CA ILE A 53 9.89 4.15 17.42
C ILE A 53 10.82 4.80 18.46
N LYS A 54 11.21 6.06 18.25
CA LYS A 54 12.01 6.82 19.23
C LYS A 54 11.30 6.96 20.57
N ALA A 55 9.99 7.23 20.58
CA ALA A 55 9.21 7.33 21.81
C ALA A 55 9.11 5.96 22.52
N VAL A 56 8.88 4.89 21.77
CA VAL A 56 8.84 3.52 22.32
C VAL A 56 10.18 3.14 22.94
N LEU A 57 11.31 3.43 22.27
CA LEU A 57 12.64 3.16 22.82
C LEU A 57 12.90 3.90 24.13
N LYS A 58 12.35 5.11 24.29
CA LYS A 58 12.45 5.91 25.50
C LYS A 58 11.59 5.34 26.64
N ASP A 59 10.37 4.91 26.33
CA ASP A 59 9.38 4.48 27.32
C ASP A 59 9.43 2.96 27.59
N MET A 60 10.23 2.22 26.82
CA MET A 60 10.47 0.80 27.01
C MET A 60 11.15 0.54 28.36
N PRO A 61 10.65 -0.42 29.16
CA PRO A 61 11.25 -0.75 30.45
C PRO A 61 12.74 -1.08 30.31
N PRO A 62 13.56 -0.69 31.30
CA PRO A 62 14.93 -1.15 31.36
C PRO A 62 14.98 -2.64 31.73
N GLY A 63 15.99 -3.37 31.25
CA GLY A 63 16.25 -4.76 31.62
C GLY A 63 16.59 -5.66 30.44
N ASP A 64 17.25 -6.77 30.74
CA ASP A 64 17.80 -7.66 29.71
C ASP A 64 16.74 -8.34 28.86
N SER A 65 15.54 -8.58 29.42
CA SER A 65 14.42 -9.14 28.67
C SER A 65 13.94 -8.23 27.54
N TYR A 66 14.22 -6.91 27.62
CA TYR A 66 13.83 -5.95 26.59
C TYR A 66 14.93 -5.65 25.56
N ASN A 67 16.17 -6.11 25.78
CA ASN A 67 17.32 -5.77 24.93
C ASN A 67 17.11 -6.16 23.46
N LYS A 68 16.53 -7.33 23.20
CA LYS A 68 16.21 -7.77 21.84
C LYS A 68 15.29 -6.77 21.13
N TYR A 69 14.19 -6.38 21.75
CA TYR A 69 13.22 -5.47 21.13
C TYR A 69 13.79 -4.06 20.95
N ARG A 70 14.69 -3.63 21.86
CA ARG A 70 15.45 -2.39 21.70
C ARG A 70 16.32 -2.45 20.44
N GLN A 71 17.09 -3.52 20.28
CA GLN A 71 17.95 -3.74 19.11
C GLN A 71 17.15 -3.84 17.82
N ASP A 72 16.01 -4.56 17.82
CA ASP A 72 15.13 -4.67 16.67
C ASP A 72 14.66 -3.27 16.20
N LEU A 73 14.14 -2.46 17.14
CA LEU A 73 13.62 -1.13 16.87
C LEU A 73 14.71 -0.12 16.47
N GLU A 74 15.89 -0.17 17.11
CA GLU A 74 17.06 0.60 16.71
C GLU A 74 17.56 0.20 15.32
N GLY A 75 17.52 -1.10 15.01
CA GLY A 75 17.85 -1.65 13.69
C GLY A 75 16.94 -1.10 12.60
N ILE A 76 15.62 -1.05 12.85
CA ILE A 76 14.65 -0.42 11.94
C ILE A 76 14.96 1.07 11.77
N LEU A 77 15.17 1.82 12.86
CA LEU A 77 15.48 3.25 12.78
C LEU A 77 16.75 3.52 11.98
N LYS A 78 17.80 2.73 12.22
CA LYS A 78 19.05 2.83 11.49
C LYS A 78 18.82 2.55 10.01
N ARG A 79 18.16 1.44 9.68
CA ARG A 79 17.86 1.05 8.31
C ARG A 79 17.09 2.14 7.55
N ILE A 80 16.05 2.72 8.16
CA ILE A 80 15.27 3.81 7.54
C ILE A 80 16.17 5.03 7.24
N ASN A 81 17.09 5.37 8.14
CA ASN A 81 17.94 6.56 8.06
C ASN A 81 19.24 6.39 7.26
N ASP A 82 19.72 5.15 7.10
CA ASP A 82 20.93 4.87 6.33
C ASP A 82 20.73 5.28 4.87
N LYS A 83 21.71 5.98 4.29
CA LYS A 83 21.73 6.29 2.86
C LYS A 83 22.34 5.10 2.11
N SER A 84 21.52 4.35 1.40
CA SER A 84 21.98 3.16 0.66
C SER A 84 22.62 3.58 -0.66
N ALA A 85 23.92 3.87 -0.64
CA ALA A 85 24.66 4.33 -1.82
C ALA A 85 24.40 3.45 -3.05
N GLY A 86 23.69 4.00 -4.03
CA GLY A 86 23.46 3.35 -5.33
C GLY A 86 22.21 2.48 -5.39
N GLN A 87 21.46 2.31 -4.30
CA GLN A 87 20.17 1.63 -4.29
C GLN A 87 19.06 2.61 -4.72
N LEU A 88 18.05 2.11 -5.44
CA LEU A 88 16.86 2.90 -5.73
C LEU A 88 16.08 3.19 -4.44
N CYS A 89 15.68 4.44 -4.23
CA CYS A 89 14.92 4.84 -3.05
C CYS A 89 13.60 4.10 -2.93
N PHE A 90 12.99 3.78 -4.08
CA PHE A 90 11.86 2.89 -4.15
C PHE A 90 12.14 1.54 -3.48
N ASP A 91 13.10 0.78 -4.00
CA ASP A 91 13.44 -0.55 -3.48
C ASP A 91 13.80 -0.52 -2.00
N LYS A 92 14.52 0.52 -1.59
CA LYS A 92 14.89 0.73 -0.20
C LYS A 92 13.66 0.95 0.69
N HIS A 93 12.82 1.95 0.39
CA HIS A 93 11.63 2.23 1.19
C HIS A 93 10.66 1.06 1.24
N PHE A 94 10.57 0.28 0.17
CA PHE A 94 9.82 -0.97 0.16
C PHE A 94 10.40 -2.01 1.12
N SER A 95 11.71 -2.26 1.04
CA SER A 95 12.39 -3.20 1.94
C SER A 95 12.30 -2.78 3.41
N ASP A 96 12.45 -1.49 3.70
CA ASP A 96 12.36 -0.94 5.05
C ASP A 96 10.95 -1.14 5.64
N LEU A 97 9.93 -0.95 4.81
CA LEU A 97 8.55 -1.16 5.22
C LEU A 97 8.25 -2.64 5.44
N ASP A 98 8.71 -3.52 4.56
CA ASP A 98 8.47 -4.97 4.67
C ASP A 98 9.06 -5.53 5.98
N GLU A 99 10.29 -5.12 6.31
CA GLU A 99 10.95 -5.49 7.56
C GLU A 99 10.16 -5.01 8.79
N LEU A 100 9.69 -3.76 8.77
CA LEU A 100 8.84 -3.23 9.82
C LEU A 100 7.50 -4.01 9.92
N VAL A 101 6.93 -4.41 8.78
CA VAL A 101 5.72 -5.25 8.73
C VAL A 101 5.93 -6.61 9.37
N GLU A 102 7.02 -7.29 9.04
CA GLU A 102 7.36 -8.57 9.63
C GLU A 102 7.63 -8.46 11.13
N LEU A 103 8.35 -7.43 11.57
CA LEU A 103 8.60 -7.20 13.00
C LEU A 103 7.28 -7.02 13.78
N MET A 104 6.37 -6.20 13.26
CA MET A 104 5.06 -5.97 13.90
C MET A 104 4.17 -7.23 13.86
N LYS A 105 4.28 -8.06 12.82
CA LYS A 105 3.59 -9.36 12.79
C LYS A 105 4.10 -10.26 13.90
N ASN A 106 5.42 -10.38 14.06
CA ASN A 106 6.04 -11.20 15.10
C ASN A 106 5.61 -10.77 16.51
N TYR A 107 5.55 -9.46 16.78
CA TYR A 107 5.09 -8.98 18.09
C TYR A 107 3.60 -9.22 18.36
N ARG A 108 2.80 -9.48 17.33
CA ARG A 108 1.35 -9.71 17.42
C ARG A 108 0.97 -11.20 17.48
N GLN A 109 1.90 -12.12 17.20
CA GLN A 109 1.61 -13.55 17.18
C GLN A 109 1.03 -14.03 18.53
N THR A 110 0.17 -15.05 18.49
CA THR A 110 -0.54 -15.55 19.68
C THR A 110 0.42 -16.07 20.75
N ASP A 111 1.52 -16.68 20.31
CA ASP A 111 2.63 -17.23 21.09
C ASP A 111 3.77 -16.22 21.34
N ALA A 112 3.59 -14.94 20.96
CA ALA A 112 4.56 -13.92 21.27
C ALA A 112 4.74 -13.78 22.80
N THR A 113 5.98 -13.56 23.22
CA THR A 113 6.37 -13.24 24.60
C THR A 113 5.60 -12.03 25.15
N GLU A 114 5.45 -11.94 26.47
CA GLU A 114 4.78 -10.80 27.11
C GLU A 114 5.51 -9.47 26.86
N GLU A 115 6.84 -9.48 26.77
CA GLU A 115 7.66 -8.32 26.42
C GLU A 115 7.35 -7.81 25.01
N ALA A 116 7.26 -8.71 24.02
CA ALA A 116 6.88 -8.34 22.66
C ALA A 116 5.48 -7.70 22.60
N LYS A 117 4.50 -8.26 23.34
CA LYS A 117 3.15 -7.71 23.45
C LYS A 117 3.16 -6.33 24.13
N ALA A 118 3.99 -6.15 25.16
CA ALA A 118 4.18 -4.88 25.84
C ALA A 118 4.79 -3.81 24.92
N VAL A 119 5.79 -4.18 24.12
CA VAL A 119 6.40 -3.31 23.11
C VAL A 119 5.35 -2.92 22.05
N LEU A 120 4.57 -3.88 21.55
CA LEU A 120 3.48 -3.61 20.61
C LEU A 120 2.45 -2.64 21.22
N LYS A 121 2.14 -2.77 22.51
CA LYS A 121 1.24 -1.86 23.22
C LYS A 121 1.80 -0.43 23.28
N LEU A 122 3.09 -0.26 23.57
CA LEU A 122 3.76 1.05 23.55
C LEU A 122 3.69 1.67 22.15
N ILE A 123 3.96 0.88 21.11
CA ILE A 123 3.82 1.29 19.70
C ILE A 123 2.40 1.80 19.43
N VAL A 124 1.37 1.06 19.88
CA VAL A 124 -0.05 1.45 19.81
C VAL A 124 -0.35 2.76 20.54
N GLN A 125 0.21 2.94 21.73
CA GLN A 125 0.01 4.13 22.57
C GLN A 125 0.60 5.40 21.95
N HIS A 126 1.80 5.32 21.38
CA HIS A 126 2.51 6.49 20.84
C HIS A 126 2.02 6.98 19.47
N GLY A 127 1.11 6.29 18.79
CA GLY A 127 0.56 6.82 17.54
C GLY A 127 -0.23 5.84 16.67
N PHE A 128 -0.28 4.56 17.02
CA PHE A 128 -0.80 3.54 16.10
C PHE A 128 -2.33 3.40 16.06
N ARG A 129 -3.10 4.08 16.93
CA ARG A 129 -4.52 3.71 17.09
C ARG A 129 -5.44 4.09 15.91
N LYS A 130 -5.20 5.19 15.18
CA LYS A 130 -6.12 5.62 14.09
C LYS A 130 -5.45 5.93 12.75
N TYR A 131 -4.34 6.66 12.74
CA TYR A 131 -3.66 7.03 11.49
C TYR A 131 -2.89 5.83 10.91
N LEU A 132 -1.97 5.26 11.67
CA LEU A 132 -1.16 4.15 11.19
C LEU A 132 -1.95 2.86 11.05
N SER A 133 -2.97 2.58 11.87
CA SER A 133 -3.83 1.42 11.63
C SER A 133 -4.51 1.50 10.25
N GLN A 134 -5.06 2.66 9.88
CA GLN A 134 -5.66 2.86 8.56
C GLN A 134 -4.64 2.80 7.42
N GLN A 135 -3.48 3.44 7.57
CA GLN A 135 -2.43 3.36 6.56
C GLN A 135 -1.93 1.93 6.43
N TRP A 136 -1.58 1.26 7.52
CA TRP A 136 -1.14 -0.13 7.58
C TRP A 136 -2.09 -1.11 6.91
N PHE A 137 -3.40 -1.00 7.18
CA PHE A 137 -4.40 -1.84 6.51
C PHE A 137 -4.49 -1.58 5.00
N ARG A 138 -4.16 -0.36 4.55
CA ARG A 138 -4.04 -0.05 3.12
C ARG A 138 -2.75 -0.61 2.54
N LEU A 139 -1.62 -0.50 3.25
CA LEU A 139 -0.33 -1.03 2.82
C LEU A 139 -0.37 -2.56 2.70
N LYS A 140 -1.03 -3.27 3.62
CA LYS A 140 -1.25 -4.73 3.54
C LYS A 140 -2.04 -5.20 2.32
N LYS A 141 -2.84 -4.32 1.70
CA LYS A 141 -3.60 -4.63 0.49
C LYS A 141 -2.79 -4.39 -0.79
N ILE A 142 -1.62 -3.75 -0.66
CA ILE A 142 -0.71 -3.53 -1.78
C ILE A 142 0.16 -4.77 -1.87
N ASP A 143 0.02 -5.48 -2.99
CA ASP A 143 0.91 -6.55 -3.38
C ASP A 143 2.27 -5.92 -3.76
N LEU A 144 3.16 -5.82 -2.78
CA LEU A 144 4.47 -5.17 -2.92
C LEU A 144 5.29 -5.81 -4.07
N PRO A 145 5.36 -7.15 -4.21
CA PRO A 145 6.01 -7.78 -5.38
C PRO A 145 5.41 -7.37 -6.72
N LYS A 146 4.09 -7.44 -6.87
CA LYS A 146 3.41 -7.06 -8.13
C LYS A 146 3.63 -5.59 -8.47
N TYR A 147 3.70 -4.77 -7.44
CA TYR A 147 3.89 -3.34 -7.58
C TYR A 147 5.32 -2.99 -8.02
N LYS A 148 6.33 -3.71 -7.49
CA LYS A 148 7.72 -3.62 -7.96
C LYS A 148 7.84 -4.02 -9.44
N GLU A 149 7.23 -5.13 -9.84
CA GLU A 149 7.21 -5.60 -11.24
C GLU A 149 6.59 -4.56 -12.18
N SER A 150 5.57 -3.83 -11.70
CA SER A 150 4.89 -2.79 -12.47
C SER A 150 5.79 -1.57 -12.71
N VAL A 151 6.63 -1.21 -11.73
CA VAL A 151 7.62 -0.12 -11.84
C VAL A 151 8.77 -0.48 -12.79
N GLU A 152 9.24 -1.73 -12.76
CA GLU A 152 10.29 -2.22 -13.66
C GLU A 152 9.87 -2.16 -15.15
N LYS A 153 8.56 -2.23 -15.43
CA LYS A 153 7.98 -2.16 -16.77
C LYS A 153 7.66 -0.74 -17.26
N LEU A 154 7.88 0.29 -16.44
CA LEU A 154 7.62 1.68 -16.85
C LEU A 154 8.60 2.12 -17.94
N ASP A 155 8.09 2.95 -18.86
CA ASP A 155 8.93 3.62 -19.87
C ASP A 155 9.92 4.55 -19.17
N LYS A 156 11.20 4.43 -19.52
CA LYS A 156 12.30 5.24 -18.94
C LYS A 156 12.15 6.73 -19.22
N THR A 157 11.35 7.09 -20.22
CA THR A 157 11.05 8.48 -20.59
C THR A 157 9.87 9.07 -19.80
N ASP A 158 9.09 8.24 -19.09
CA ASP A 158 7.99 8.71 -18.22
C ASP A 158 8.58 9.42 -16.98
N GLU A 159 8.02 10.57 -16.61
CA GLU A 159 8.41 11.30 -15.39
C GLU A 159 8.27 10.45 -14.12
N LYS A 160 7.35 9.48 -14.12
CA LYS A 160 7.19 8.51 -13.03
C LYS A 160 8.43 7.63 -12.88
N TYR A 161 9.06 7.24 -13.99
CA TYR A 161 10.30 6.47 -13.94
C TYR A 161 11.40 7.25 -13.24
N LYS A 162 11.46 8.59 -13.39
CA LYS A 162 12.43 9.43 -12.66
C LYS A 162 12.23 9.35 -11.15
N VAL A 163 10.98 9.35 -10.68
CA VAL A 163 10.65 9.20 -9.25
C VAL A 163 11.08 7.84 -8.72
N PHE A 164 10.90 6.77 -9.51
CA PHE A 164 11.25 5.41 -9.09
C PHE A 164 12.72 5.05 -9.26
N SER A 165 13.43 5.75 -10.15
CA SER A 165 14.87 5.58 -10.41
C SER A 165 15.75 6.51 -9.58
N GLU A 166 15.16 7.32 -8.69
CA GLU A 166 15.89 8.14 -7.73
C GLU A 166 16.77 7.24 -6.84
N LYS A 167 18.05 7.61 -6.71
CA LYS A 167 18.99 6.91 -5.83
C LYS A 167 18.96 7.49 -4.43
N CYS A 168 18.98 6.58 -3.47
CA CYS A 168 19.34 6.84 -2.08
C CYS A 168 20.87 6.65 -1.91
#